data_AF-A0A813H2A0-F1
#
_entry.id   AF-A0A813H2A0-F1
#
_cell.length_a   1.000
_cell.length_b   1.000
_cell.length_c   1.000
_cell.angle_alpha   90.00
_cell.angle_beta   90.00
_cell.angle_gamma   90.00
#
_symmetry.space_group_name_H-M   'P 1'
#
loop_
_entity.id
_entity.type
_entity.pdbx_description
1 polymer ?
#
loop_
_entity_poly.entity_id
_entity_poly.type
_entity_poly.pdbx_seq_one_letter_code
_entity_poly.pdbx_strand_id
1 'polypeptide(L)'
;MSEVNNGAEAAGFARLNFAPASSRDSIVHGVERAGMKNEFDKPGAIPKDAMAAWREFARAQGVRRGISLMTEEEMSWFPVPGLVASDMLPVYDHVDTSKPGAAKEIMALLRKAEEAGEKVVVHCCAGQHRTGMVLAAWLVERYGLSPEAAMEEMLAHAAERNVRRGSEPEKVRAFVEASM
;
A
#
# COMPACT_ATOMS: atom_id res chain seq x y z
N MET A 1 -0.39 10.30 25.87
CA MET A 1 -0.99 11.08 24.78
C MET A 1 -0.56 10.40 23.49
N SER A 2 -1.44 9.61 22.87
CA SER A 2 -1.13 8.98 21.57
C SER A 2 -0.96 10.10 20.54
N GLU A 3 0.15 10.11 19.82
CA GLU A 3 0.36 11.06 18.73
C GLU A 3 -0.80 10.94 17.73
N VAL A 4 -1.46 12.07 17.45
CA VAL A 4 -2.49 12.13 16.41
C VAL A 4 -1.77 12.07 15.06
N ASN A 5 -1.76 10.89 14.44
CA ASN A 5 -1.25 10.74 13.08
C ASN A 5 -2.35 11.20 12.11
N ASN A 6 -2.13 12.34 11.45
CA ASN A 6 -3.09 12.99 10.55
C ASN A 6 -2.83 12.71 9.07
N GLY A 7 -2.14 11.60 8.76
CA GLY A 7 -1.72 11.26 7.41
C GLY A 7 -0.37 11.87 7.07
N ALA A 8 0.20 11.46 5.94
CA ALA A 8 1.54 11.86 5.51
C ALA A 8 1.67 13.38 5.28
N GLU A 9 0.70 14.00 4.63
CA GLU A 9 0.73 15.44 4.29
C GLU A 9 0.77 16.34 5.52
N ALA A 10 -0.04 16.04 6.52
CA ALA A 10 -0.08 16.80 7.76
C ALA A 10 1.25 16.73 8.53
N ALA A 11 2.05 15.70 8.29
CA ALA A 11 3.37 15.51 8.87
C ALA A 11 4.52 16.00 7.95
N GLY A 12 4.20 16.73 6.87
CA GLY A 12 5.20 17.30 5.95
C GLY A 12 5.74 16.32 4.91
N PHE A 13 5.17 15.12 4.79
CA PHE A 13 5.52 14.13 3.77
C PHE A 13 4.70 14.35 2.49
N ALA A 14 5.09 13.67 1.41
CA ALA A 14 4.41 13.74 0.14
C ALA A 14 2.94 13.30 0.22
N ARG A 15 2.15 13.85 -0.70
CA ARG A 15 0.71 13.63 -0.82
C ARG A 15 0.33 12.15 -0.74
N LEU A 16 -0.56 11.82 0.20
CA LEU A 16 -1.06 10.47 0.48
C LEU A 16 0.04 9.40 0.66
N ASN A 17 1.24 9.80 1.08
CA ASN A 17 2.39 8.90 1.19
C ASN A 17 2.70 8.16 -0.13
N PHE A 18 2.37 8.76 -1.28
CA PHE A 18 2.40 8.12 -2.60
C PHE A 18 3.80 8.13 -3.21
N ALA A 19 4.35 6.95 -3.50
CA ALA A 19 5.62 6.79 -4.20
C ALA A 19 5.74 5.38 -4.81
N PRO A 20 6.50 5.21 -5.92
CA PRO A 20 6.84 3.88 -6.43
C PRO A 20 7.65 3.07 -5.41
N ALA A 21 7.72 1.75 -5.61
CA ALA A 21 8.50 0.84 -4.78
C ALA A 21 9.98 1.24 -4.71
N SER A 22 10.54 1.68 -5.84
CA SER A 22 11.87 2.27 -5.95
C SER A 22 12.03 3.09 -7.23
N SER A 23 13.21 3.67 -7.44
CA SER A 23 13.52 4.49 -8.62
C SER A 23 13.49 3.71 -9.95
N ARG A 24 13.59 2.38 -9.91
CA ARG A 24 13.51 1.51 -11.10
C ARG A 24 12.11 0.97 -11.40
N ASP A 25 11.17 1.07 -10.45
CA ASP A 25 9.81 0.53 -10.61
C ASP A 25 8.81 1.64 -10.94
N SER A 26 8.09 1.49 -12.05
CA SER A 26 7.07 2.43 -12.51
C SER A 26 5.64 1.86 -12.45
N ILE A 27 5.49 0.62 -11.97
CA ILE A 27 4.24 -0.13 -11.91
C ILE A 27 3.71 -0.14 -10.47
N VAL A 28 4.50 -0.60 -9.51
CA VAL A 28 4.07 -0.83 -8.13
C VAL A 28 4.37 0.37 -7.26
N HIS A 29 3.32 0.92 -6.64
CA HIS A 29 3.40 2.10 -5.79
C HIS A 29 2.84 1.81 -4.39
N GLY A 30 3.42 2.42 -3.37
CA GLY A 30 2.81 2.50 -2.05
C GLY A 30 1.98 3.77 -1.89
N VAL A 31 0.93 3.70 -1.09
CA VAL A 31 0.08 4.85 -0.72
C VAL A 31 -0.52 4.59 0.67
N GLU A 32 -0.96 5.63 1.37
CA GLU A 32 -1.77 5.49 2.59
C GLU A 32 -3.26 5.29 2.26
N ARG A 33 -4.06 4.81 3.22
CA ARG A 33 -5.51 4.66 3.03
C ARG A 33 -6.19 6.02 2.85
N ALA A 34 -7.38 6.00 2.23
CA ALA A 34 -8.24 7.17 2.19
C ALA A 34 -8.54 7.70 3.60
N GLY A 35 -8.40 9.02 3.77
CA GLY A 35 -8.61 9.68 5.05
C GLY A 35 -7.73 9.11 6.15
N MET A 36 -6.44 8.87 5.91
CA MET A 36 -5.55 8.35 6.95
C MET A 36 -5.47 9.33 8.13
N LYS A 37 -6.21 9.02 9.20
CA LYS A 37 -6.17 9.70 10.48
C LYS A 37 -6.64 8.76 11.59
N ASN A 38 -5.99 8.81 12.75
CA ASN A 38 -6.36 7.97 13.90
C ASN A 38 -7.82 8.18 14.35
N GLU A 39 -8.38 9.39 14.15
CA GLU A 39 -9.78 9.70 14.46
C GLU A 39 -10.79 8.87 13.65
N PHE A 40 -10.37 8.30 12.52
CA PHE A 40 -11.18 7.48 11.62
C PHE A 40 -10.89 5.97 11.73
N ASP A 41 -10.10 5.53 12.71
CA ASP A 41 -9.82 4.12 13.00
C ASP A 41 -10.99 3.47 13.76
N LYS A 42 -12.21 3.62 13.25
CA LYS A 42 -13.42 3.02 13.81
C LYS A 42 -14.45 2.77 12.71
N PRO A 43 -15.38 1.82 12.90
CA PRO A 43 -16.33 1.42 11.87
C PRO A 43 -17.09 2.61 11.27
N GLY A 44 -17.10 2.69 9.94
CA GLY A 44 -17.79 3.70 9.15
C GLY A 44 -17.35 5.15 9.32
N ALA A 45 -16.19 5.41 9.94
CA ALA A 45 -15.73 6.77 10.22
C ALA A 45 -14.93 7.43 9.09
N ILE A 46 -14.46 6.67 8.09
CA ILE A 46 -13.74 7.26 6.95
C ILE A 46 -14.70 8.14 6.14
N PRO A 47 -14.43 9.45 6.00
CA PRO A 47 -15.31 10.36 5.26
C PRO A 47 -15.37 10.05 3.75
N LYS A 48 -16.55 10.18 3.15
CA LYS A 48 -16.77 9.92 1.71
C LYS A 48 -15.98 10.88 0.80
N ASP A 49 -15.83 12.13 1.21
CA ASP A 49 -15.01 13.15 0.54
C ASP A 49 -13.53 12.80 0.58
N ALA A 50 -13.02 12.24 1.69
CA ALA A 50 -11.65 11.73 1.75
C ALA A 50 -11.43 10.55 0.80
N MET A 51 -12.42 9.66 0.66
CA MET A 51 -12.39 8.57 -0.34
C MET A 51 -12.40 9.12 -1.77
N ALA A 52 -13.23 10.11 -2.06
CA ALA A 52 -13.29 10.76 -3.37
C ALA A 52 -11.96 11.42 -3.72
N ALA A 53 -11.39 12.22 -2.81
CA ALA A 53 -10.11 12.89 -3.01
C ALA A 53 -8.94 11.91 -3.23
N TRP A 54 -8.95 10.78 -2.51
CA TRP A 54 -7.97 9.71 -2.70
C TRP A 54 -8.12 9.07 -4.09
N ARG A 55 -9.35 8.74 -4.51
CA ARG A 55 -9.66 8.17 -5.82
C ARG A 55 -9.21 9.10 -6.95
N GLU A 56 -9.54 10.39 -6.85
CA GLU A 56 -9.19 11.39 -7.85
C GLU A 56 -7.68 11.52 -7.98
N PHE A 57 -6.98 11.57 -6.85
CA PHE A 57 -5.52 11.59 -6.85
C PHE A 57 -4.93 10.34 -7.51
N ALA A 58 -5.33 9.14 -7.10
CA ALA A 58 -4.81 7.89 -7.66
C ALA A 58 -5.05 7.79 -9.17
N ARG A 59 -6.25 8.18 -9.63
CA ARG A 59 -6.58 8.22 -11.07
C ARG A 59 -5.77 9.25 -11.83
N ALA A 60 -5.52 10.42 -11.27
CA ALA A 60 -4.66 11.44 -11.87
C ALA A 60 -3.21 10.96 -12.01
N GLN A 61 -2.74 10.04 -11.15
CA GLN A 61 -1.45 9.37 -11.29
C GLN A 61 -1.46 8.22 -12.32
N GLY A 62 -2.59 7.92 -12.96
CA GLY A 62 -2.75 6.83 -13.91
C GLY A 62 -2.88 5.45 -13.27
N VAL A 63 -3.20 5.38 -11.97
CA VAL A 63 -3.39 4.11 -11.26
C VAL A 63 -4.67 3.41 -11.75
N ARG A 64 -4.55 2.11 -12.04
CA ARG A 64 -5.64 1.27 -12.55
C ARG A 64 -6.10 0.21 -11.53
N ARG A 65 -5.18 -0.27 -10.69
CA ARG A 65 -5.44 -1.29 -9.68
C ARG A 65 -5.07 -0.80 -8.28
N GLY A 66 -5.88 -1.12 -7.28
CA GLY A 66 -5.53 -0.97 -5.87
C GLY A 66 -5.46 -2.33 -5.17
N ILE A 67 -4.57 -2.47 -4.20
CA ILE A 67 -4.49 -3.64 -3.31
C ILE A 67 -4.50 -3.12 -1.87
N SER A 68 -5.58 -3.42 -1.14
CA SER A 68 -5.68 -3.16 0.28
C SER A 68 -5.11 -4.35 1.07
N LEU A 69 -4.18 -4.04 1.98
CA LEU A 69 -3.54 -4.98 2.91
C LEU A 69 -4.22 -4.99 4.29
N MET A 70 -5.34 -4.27 4.42
CA MET A 70 -6.06 -4.07 5.68
C MET A 70 -6.73 -5.38 6.13
N THR A 71 -6.89 -5.58 7.44
CA THR A 71 -7.64 -6.73 7.96
C THR A 71 -9.13 -6.59 7.69
N GLU A 72 -9.91 -7.66 7.77
CA GLU A 72 -11.38 -7.61 7.69
C GLU A 72 -11.98 -6.58 8.69
N GLU A 73 -11.41 -6.49 9.90
CA GLU A 73 -11.82 -5.50 10.91
C GLU A 73 -11.51 -4.08 10.47
N GLU A 74 -10.29 -3.83 9.95
CA GLU A 74 -9.90 -2.51 9.46
C GLU A 74 -10.73 -2.06 8.25
N MET A 75 -11.20 -3.01 7.42
CA MET A 75 -12.11 -2.72 6.32
C MET A 75 -13.48 -2.22 6.78
N SER A 76 -13.90 -2.49 8.02
CA SER A 76 -15.14 -1.95 8.58
C SER A 76 -15.11 -0.43 8.77
N TRP A 77 -13.92 0.20 8.75
CA TRP A 77 -13.76 1.64 8.94
C TRP A 77 -14.28 2.45 7.76
N PHE A 78 -14.41 1.81 6.60
CA PHE A 78 -15.07 2.40 5.45
C PHE A 78 -16.60 2.41 5.66
N PRO A 79 -17.29 3.50 5.31
CA PRO A 79 -18.73 3.69 5.57
C PRO A 79 -19.64 2.76 4.76
N VAL A 80 -19.07 1.94 3.87
CA VAL A 80 -19.81 0.99 3.05
C VAL A 80 -19.34 -0.42 3.44
N PRO A 81 -20.19 -1.27 4.02
CA PRO A 81 -19.87 -2.67 4.28
C PRO A 81 -19.42 -3.34 2.99
N GLY A 82 -18.20 -3.86 2.97
CA GLY A 82 -17.57 -4.37 1.76
C GLY A 82 -17.38 -3.26 0.74
N LEU A 83 -16.53 -2.27 1.06
CA LEU A 83 -16.01 -1.25 0.13
C LEU A 83 -16.12 -1.80 -1.28
N VAL A 84 -17.09 -1.30 -2.06
CA VAL A 84 -17.23 -1.82 -3.42
C VAL A 84 -15.98 -1.31 -4.12
N ALA A 85 -14.99 -2.18 -4.20
CA ALA A 85 -13.70 -2.02 -4.85
C ALA A 85 -13.77 -1.14 -6.11
N SER A 86 -14.87 -1.30 -6.87
CA SER A 86 -15.19 -0.55 -8.07
C SER A 86 -15.28 0.98 -7.89
N ASP A 87 -15.54 1.48 -6.69
CA ASP A 87 -15.71 2.90 -6.37
C ASP A 87 -14.43 3.58 -5.88
N MET A 88 -13.32 2.85 -5.71
CA MET A 88 -12.00 3.46 -5.47
C MET A 88 -11.17 3.50 -6.75
N LEU A 89 -11.04 2.37 -7.43
CA LEU A 89 -10.30 2.22 -8.68
C LEU A 89 -11.04 1.27 -9.64
N PRO A 90 -10.70 1.23 -10.94
CA PRO A 90 -11.28 0.27 -11.87
C PRO A 90 -11.19 -1.17 -11.38
N VAL A 91 -10.05 -1.54 -10.80
CA VAL A 91 -9.85 -2.80 -10.08
C VAL A 91 -9.34 -2.49 -8.70
N TYR A 92 -9.88 -3.13 -7.67
CA TYR A 92 -9.42 -2.93 -6.31
C TYR A 92 -9.59 -4.24 -5.53
N ASP A 93 -8.47 -4.85 -5.18
CA ASP A 93 -8.41 -6.12 -4.50
C ASP A 93 -8.20 -5.87 -2.99
N HIS A 94 -8.82 -6.68 -2.15
CA HIS A 94 -8.59 -6.67 -0.71
C HIS A 94 -8.00 -8.03 -0.31
N VAL A 95 -6.81 -7.99 0.29
CA VAL A 95 -6.16 -9.18 0.86
C VAL A 95 -5.90 -8.92 2.34
N ASP A 96 -6.58 -9.70 3.20
CA ASP A 96 -6.33 -9.66 4.63
C ASP A 96 -4.96 -10.30 4.94
N THR A 97 -3.98 -9.44 5.20
CA THR A 97 -2.59 -9.85 5.51
C THR A 97 -2.45 -10.75 6.75
N SER A 98 -3.48 -10.88 7.59
CA SER A 98 -3.46 -11.80 8.74
C SER A 98 -3.79 -13.25 8.37
N LYS A 99 -4.33 -13.50 7.17
CA LYS A 99 -4.79 -14.82 6.75
C LYS A 99 -3.67 -15.64 6.10
N PRO A 100 -3.69 -16.98 6.25
CA PRO A 100 -2.79 -17.87 5.51
C PRO A 100 -2.93 -17.68 3.99
N GLY A 101 -1.81 -17.69 3.26
CA GLY A 101 -1.80 -17.53 1.80
C GLY A 101 -1.84 -16.09 1.30
N ALA A 102 -1.99 -15.09 2.19
CA ALA A 102 -2.04 -13.68 1.80
C ALA A 102 -0.80 -13.24 1.00
N ALA A 103 0.41 -13.68 1.38
CA ALA A 103 1.64 -13.32 0.67
C ALA A 103 1.61 -13.80 -0.79
N LYS A 104 1.21 -15.05 -1.02
CA LYS A 104 1.07 -15.64 -2.35
C LYS A 104 0.04 -14.92 -3.20
N GLU A 105 -1.11 -14.59 -2.61
CA GLU A 105 -2.17 -13.84 -3.27
C GLU A 105 -1.73 -12.43 -3.67
N ILE A 106 -1.09 -11.69 -2.75
CA ILE A 106 -0.58 -10.34 -3.00
C ILE A 106 0.42 -10.36 -4.16
N MET A 107 1.40 -11.26 -4.15
CA MET A 107 2.39 -11.34 -5.22
C MET A 107 1.76 -11.74 -6.56
N ALA A 108 0.75 -12.62 -6.54
CA ALA A 108 -0.01 -12.96 -7.76
C ALA A 108 -0.76 -11.74 -8.35
N LEU A 109 -1.33 -10.89 -7.50
CA LEU A 109 -2.00 -9.66 -7.94
C LEU A 109 -1.00 -8.63 -8.49
N LEU A 110 0.19 -8.53 -7.92
CA LEU A 110 1.26 -7.65 -8.43
C LEU A 110 1.78 -8.13 -9.77
N ARG A 111 2.05 -9.43 -9.95
CA ARG A 111 2.40 -10.02 -11.24
C ARG A 111 1.34 -9.75 -12.30
N LYS A 112 0.06 -9.93 -11.95
CA LYS A 112 -1.06 -9.62 -12.86
C LYS A 112 -1.08 -8.16 -13.29
N ALA A 113 -0.77 -7.23 -12.40
CA ALA A 113 -0.68 -5.80 -12.73
C ALA A 113 0.53 -5.52 -13.65
N GLU A 114 1.68 -6.13 -13.38
CA GLU A 114 2.86 -6.04 -14.25
C GLU A 114 2.59 -6.58 -15.66
N GLU A 115 2.04 -7.79 -15.77
CA GLU A 115 1.70 -8.44 -17.04
C GLU A 115 0.71 -7.59 -17.87
N ALA A 116 -0.22 -6.91 -17.20
CA ALA A 116 -1.18 -6.01 -17.83
C ALA A 116 -0.62 -4.60 -18.13
N GLY A 117 0.60 -4.29 -17.69
CA GLY A 117 1.15 -2.93 -17.76
C GLY A 117 0.35 -1.90 -16.96
N GLU A 118 -0.35 -2.34 -15.92
CA GLU A 118 -1.25 -1.53 -15.11
C GLU A 118 -0.52 -0.98 -13.89
N LYS A 119 -0.48 0.34 -13.74
CA LYS A 119 0.01 0.95 -12.50
C LYS A 119 -0.90 0.54 -11.32
N VAL A 120 -0.29 -0.03 -10.29
CA VAL A 120 -0.95 -0.55 -9.09
C VAL A 120 -0.49 0.19 -7.85
N VAL A 121 -1.42 0.44 -6.94
CA VAL A 121 -1.13 0.94 -5.59
C VAL A 121 -1.38 -0.12 -4.54
N VAL A 122 -0.51 -0.17 -3.54
CA VAL A 122 -0.61 -1.04 -2.37
C VAL A 122 -0.70 -0.16 -1.14
N HIS A 123 -1.66 -0.43 -0.25
CA HIS A 123 -1.76 0.30 1.02
C HIS A 123 -2.18 -0.58 2.19
N CYS A 124 -1.74 -0.20 3.38
CA CYS A 124 -2.36 -0.59 4.65
C CYS A 124 -3.13 0.62 5.20
N CYS A 125 -3.03 0.91 6.50
CA CYS A 125 -3.52 2.18 7.04
C CYS A 125 -2.59 3.34 6.64
N ALA A 126 -1.40 3.41 7.21
CA ALA A 126 -0.49 4.55 7.00
C ALA A 126 0.35 4.47 5.71
N GLY A 127 0.27 3.36 4.96
CA GLY A 127 1.13 3.15 3.78
C GLY A 127 2.61 2.93 4.11
N GLN A 128 2.92 2.46 5.33
CA GLN A 128 4.29 2.43 5.86
C GLN A 128 4.83 1.01 6.03
N HIS A 129 4.35 0.27 7.04
CA HIS A 129 4.91 -1.01 7.47
C HIS A 129 4.57 -2.17 6.54
N ARG A 130 3.31 -2.63 6.56
CA ARG A 130 2.82 -3.70 5.66
C ARG A 130 3.04 -3.34 4.19
N THR A 131 2.81 -2.07 3.82
CA THR A 131 3.10 -1.57 2.48
C THR A 131 4.58 -1.67 2.16
N GLY A 132 5.48 -1.17 3.00
CA GLY A 132 6.93 -1.25 2.78
C GLY A 132 7.43 -2.69 2.66
N MET A 133 6.91 -3.60 3.49
CA MET A 133 7.22 -5.03 3.40
C MET A 133 6.86 -5.61 2.04
N VAL A 134 5.64 -5.34 1.54
CA VAL A 134 5.19 -5.81 0.21
C VAL A 134 5.99 -5.17 -0.91
N LEU A 135 6.28 -3.86 -0.84
CA LEU A 135 7.09 -3.17 -1.84
C LEU A 135 8.51 -3.75 -1.91
N ALA A 136 9.15 -3.99 -0.77
CA ALA A 136 10.48 -4.60 -0.73
C ALA A 136 10.44 -6.06 -1.24
N ALA A 137 9.43 -6.85 -0.85
CA ALA A 137 9.26 -8.21 -1.37
C ALA A 137 9.05 -8.25 -2.89
N TRP A 138 8.34 -7.26 -3.44
CA TRP A 138 8.22 -7.08 -4.88
C TRP A 138 9.55 -6.81 -5.56
N LEU A 139 10.40 -5.97 -4.98
CA LEU A 139 11.73 -5.71 -5.52
C LEU A 139 12.63 -6.96 -5.50
N VAL A 140 12.49 -7.82 -4.49
CA VAL A 140 13.15 -9.14 -4.45
C VAL A 140 12.69 -10.00 -5.62
N GLU A 141 11.37 -10.19 -5.77
CA GLU A 141 10.82 -11.09 -6.79
C GLU A 141 11.11 -10.59 -8.22
N ARG A 142 10.84 -9.30 -8.48
CA ARG A 142 10.93 -8.72 -9.82
C ARG A 142 12.37 -8.50 -10.29
N TYR A 143 13.24 -8.05 -9.39
CA TYR A 143 14.59 -7.59 -9.75
C TYR A 143 15.70 -8.47 -9.20
N GLY A 144 15.37 -9.58 -8.52
CA GLY A 144 16.35 -10.53 -7.99
C GLY A 144 17.24 -9.97 -6.89
N LEU A 145 16.78 -8.94 -6.18
CA LEU A 145 17.52 -8.34 -5.07
C LEU A 145 17.48 -9.26 -3.84
N SER A 146 18.48 -9.14 -2.95
CA SER A 146 18.33 -9.73 -1.60
C SER A 146 17.30 -8.92 -0.79
N PRO A 147 16.66 -9.51 0.25
CA PRO A 147 15.74 -8.77 1.12
C PRO A 147 16.34 -7.48 1.70
N GLU A 148 17.63 -7.52 2.05
CA GLU A 148 18.38 -6.37 2.58
C GLU A 148 18.56 -5.29 1.52
N ALA A 149 19.02 -5.65 0.32
CA ALA A 149 19.22 -4.72 -0.79
C ALA A 149 17.88 -4.11 -1.27
N ALA A 150 16.81 -4.91 -1.34
CA ALA A 150 15.48 -4.44 -1.67
C ALA A 150 14.95 -3.41 -0.66
N MET A 151 15.18 -3.66 0.64
CA MET A 151 14.81 -2.72 1.68
C MET A 151 15.63 -1.43 1.63
N GLU A 152 16.95 -1.53 1.48
CA GLU A 152 17.83 -0.37 1.36
C GLU A 152 17.41 0.51 0.20
N GLU A 153 17.15 -0.09 -0.97
CA GLU A 153 16.70 0.64 -2.15
C GLU A 153 15.33 1.30 -1.95
N MET A 154 14.36 0.57 -1.37
CA MET A 154 13.04 1.12 -1.07
C MET A 154 13.13 2.27 -0.06
N LEU A 155 13.95 2.17 0.98
CA LEU A 155 14.13 3.20 2.00
C LEU A 155 14.85 4.44 1.44
N ALA A 156 15.90 4.24 0.65
CA ALA A 156 16.61 5.33 -0.03
C ALA A 156 15.64 6.10 -0.94
N HIS A 157 14.85 5.38 -1.75
CA HIS A 157 13.88 6.03 -2.62
C HIS A 157 12.74 6.70 -1.83
N ALA A 158 12.30 6.10 -0.72
CA ALA A 158 11.31 6.71 0.15
C ALA A 158 11.79 8.07 0.69
N ALA A 159 13.06 8.15 1.10
CA ALA A 159 13.67 9.40 1.56
C ALA A 159 13.74 10.45 0.44
N GLU A 160 14.16 10.06 -0.77
CA GLU A 160 14.20 10.96 -1.95
C GLU A 160 12.81 11.52 -2.31
N ARG A 161 11.76 10.70 -2.17
CA ARG A 161 10.38 11.09 -2.49
C ARG A 161 9.65 11.72 -1.30
N ASN A 162 10.33 11.92 -0.18
CA ASN A 162 9.75 12.44 1.06
C ASN A 162 8.50 11.66 1.49
N VAL A 163 8.57 10.32 1.47
CA VAL A 163 7.52 9.42 1.95
C VAL A 163 8.04 8.55 3.09
N ARG A 164 7.12 8.01 3.89
CA ARG A 164 7.45 7.04 4.94
C ARG A 164 7.23 5.62 4.43
N ARG A 165 8.27 4.80 4.56
CA ARG A 165 8.25 3.35 4.36
C ARG A 165 9.04 2.70 5.48
N GLY A 166 8.71 1.46 5.80
CA GLY A 166 9.46 0.70 6.80
C GLY A 166 9.12 -0.78 6.75
N SER A 167 10.10 -1.61 7.05
CA SER A 167 9.95 -3.05 7.28
C SER A 167 11.23 -3.54 7.97
N GLU A 168 11.30 -4.83 8.27
CA GLU A 168 12.51 -5.53 8.70
C GLU A 168 12.91 -6.56 7.65
N PRO A 169 14.23 -6.78 7.37
CA PRO A 169 14.65 -7.71 6.33
C PRO A 169 14.15 -9.15 6.56
N GLU A 170 14.05 -9.56 7.82
CA GLU A 170 13.51 -10.86 8.22
C GLU A 170 12.04 -11.02 7.82
N LYS A 171 11.23 -9.97 7.99
CA LYS A 171 9.82 -9.95 7.57
C LYS A 171 9.69 -10.00 6.06
N VAL A 172 10.55 -9.30 5.33
CA VAL A 172 10.60 -9.35 3.86
C VAL A 172 10.96 -10.75 3.39
N ARG A 173 11.99 -11.37 3.99
CA ARG A 173 12.40 -12.74 3.70
C ARG A 173 11.27 -13.74 3.93
N ALA A 174 10.66 -13.71 5.11
CA ALA A 174 9.54 -14.59 5.45
C ALA A 174 8.34 -14.39 4.52
N PHE A 175 8.06 -13.15 4.11
CA PHE A 175 7.00 -12.86 3.15
C PHE A 175 7.29 -13.44 1.77
N VAL A 176 8.53 -13.28 1.27
CA VAL A 176 8.97 -13.84 -0.01
C VAL A 176 8.87 -15.36 0.02
N GLU A 177 9.36 -16.01 1.08
CA GLU A 177 9.24 -17.47 1.26
C GLU A 177 7.78 -17.95 1.29
N ALA A 178 6.90 -17.22 1.98
CA ALA A 178 5.47 -17.54 2.05
C ALA A 178 4.70 -17.25 0.74
N SER A 179 5.34 -16.59 -0.24
CA SER A 179 4.72 -16.24 -1.52
C SER A 179 4.96 -17.25 -2.65
N MET A 180 5.91 -18.17 -2.44
CA MET A 180 6.22 -19.30 -3.35
C MET A 180 5.14 -20.39 -3.25
#